data_AF-A0A388P2L9-F1
#
_entry.id   AF-A0A388P2L9-F1
#
_cell.length_a   1.000
_cell.length_b   1.000
_cell.length_c   1.000
_cell.angle_alpha   90.00
_cell.angle_beta   90.00
_cell.angle_gamma   90.00
#
_symmetry.space_group_name_H-M   'P 1'
#
loop_
_entity.id
_entity.type
_entity.pdbx_description
1 polymer ?
#
loop_
_entity_poly.entity_id
_entity_poly.type
_entity_poly.pdbx_seq_one_letter_code
_entity_poly.pdbx_strand_id
1 'polypeptide(L)'
;MLLTALVVIVLAAYIIESILDNLNLSTARNALDPKIAHLYDAKERERSISYSAEKTRFGFISSTISTLILIFALSYGWFASLDNWARGIVDNQILVSLLFIASLSVISYLLNLPFTLYGTFKIEEKYGFNKTTPKVFFTDTIKGAALATLIGGSLLTAVLWFYQQLGGNFWILAWALLAVFSLLMFMFGTTLILPLFNKLEPIKDGPLKQGIEKYCASQGYNLGRLFVMDGSKRSSKANAFLVALAQVRPLSYLIP
;
A
#
# COMPACT_ATOMS: atom_id res chain seq x y z
N MET A 1 -30.02 8.99 -11.08
CA MET A 1 -30.05 8.92 -9.59
C MET A 1 -28.82 8.23 -9.03
N LEU A 2 -28.50 6.98 -9.42
CA LEU A 2 -27.30 6.27 -8.92
C LEU A 2 -25.98 6.97 -9.25
N LEU A 3 -25.76 7.34 -10.53
CA LEU A 3 -24.55 8.06 -10.94
C LEU A 3 -24.36 9.37 -10.16
N THR A 4 -25.43 10.16 -10.02
CA THR A 4 -25.42 11.40 -9.25
C THR A 4 -25.03 11.14 -7.79
N ALA A 5 -25.59 10.09 -7.17
CA ALA A 5 -25.25 9.72 -5.81
C ALA A 5 -23.76 9.33 -5.68
N LEU A 6 -23.22 8.55 -6.63
CA LEU A 6 -21.80 8.18 -6.64
C LEU A 6 -20.89 9.40 -6.76
N VAL A 7 -21.20 10.34 -7.66
CA VAL A 7 -20.43 11.57 -7.82
C VAL A 7 -20.49 12.43 -6.56
N VAL A 8 -21.66 12.56 -5.94
CA VAL A 8 -21.81 13.29 -4.67
C VAL A 8 -20.99 12.66 -3.55
N ILE A 9 -20.99 11.33 -3.44
CA ILE A 9 -20.19 10.61 -2.44
C ILE A 9 -18.69 10.86 -2.65
N VAL A 10 -18.22 10.73 -3.90
CA VAL A 10 -16.81 10.97 -4.25
C VAL A 10 -16.41 12.42 -3.94
N LEU A 11 -17.25 13.39 -4.30
CA LEU A 11 -17.00 14.81 -3.99
C LEU A 11 -17.00 15.09 -2.50
N ALA A 12 -17.96 14.54 -1.75
CA ALA A 12 -18.03 14.71 -0.30
C ALA A 12 -16.80 14.14 0.40
N ALA A 13 -16.36 12.93 0.01
CA ALA A 13 -15.14 12.32 0.54
C ALA A 13 -13.91 13.20 0.27
N TYR A 14 -13.76 13.66 -0.97
CA TYR A 14 -12.66 14.56 -1.36
C TYR A 14 -12.66 15.87 -0.56
N ILE A 15 -13.83 16.50 -0.37
CA ILE A 15 -13.94 17.74 0.41
C ILE A 15 -13.55 17.51 1.87
N ILE A 16 -14.04 16.42 2.48
CA ILE A 16 -13.71 16.08 3.87
C ILE A 16 -12.20 15.86 4.04
N GLU A 17 -11.59 15.05 3.18
CA GLU A 17 -10.14 14.80 3.21
C GLU A 17 -9.35 16.10 3.02
N SER A 18 -9.76 16.95 2.08
CA SER A 18 -9.13 18.26 1.82
C SER A 18 -9.20 19.18 3.04
N ILE A 19 -10.33 19.19 3.75
CA ILE A 19 -10.48 19.96 4.99
C ILE A 19 -9.55 19.41 6.07
N LEU A 20 -9.51 18.08 6.26
CA LEU A 20 -8.66 17.44 7.27
C LEU A 20 -7.18 17.72 7.02
N ASP A 21 -6.72 17.63 5.77
CA ASP A 21 -5.34 17.94 5.40
C ASP A 21 -5.00 19.40 5.68
N ASN A 22 -5.90 20.32 5.36
CA ASN A 22 -5.70 21.73 5.63
C ASN A 22 -5.65 22.03 7.15
N LEU A 23 -6.51 21.38 7.93
CA LEU A 23 -6.51 21.49 9.40
C LEU A 23 -5.19 20.95 9.99
N ASN A 24 -4.72 19.79 9.52
CA ASN A 24 -3.44 19.22 9.93
C ASN A 24 -2.27 20.15 9.61
N LEU A 25 -2.26 20.78 8.44
CA LEU A 25 -1.21 21.75 8.08
C LEU A 25 -1.27 23.02 8.91
N SER A 26 -2.47 23.54 9.18
CA SER A 26 -2.64 24.78 9.96
C SER A 26 -2.18 24.64 11.40
N THR A 27 -2.26 23.44 11.97
CA THR A 27 -1.92 23.16 13.37
C THR A 27 -0.49 22.65 13.57
N ALA A 28 0.21 22.26 12.50
CA ALA A 28 1.54 21.66 12.56
C ALA A 28 2.59 22.52 13.28
N ARG A 29 2.45 23.86 13.21
CA ARG A 29 3.36 24.83 13.84
C ARG A 29 2.90 25.34 15.21
N ASN A 30 1.80 24.80 15.75
CA ASN A 30 1.35 25.16 17.10
C ASN A 30 2.45 24.91 18.14
N ALA A 31 2.43 25.66 19.23
CA ALA A 31 3.39 25.46 20.32
C ALA A 31 3.28 24.03 20.87
N LEU A 32 4.42 23.40 21.14
CA LEU A 32 4.46 22.09 21.80
C LEU A 32 4.04 22.24 23.26
N ASP A 33 3.47 21.18 23.83
CA ASP A 33 3.28 21.08 25.28
C ASP A 33 4.66 21.20 25.96
N PRO A 34 4.85 22.11 26.93
CA PRO A 34 6.11 22.26 27.68
C PRO A 34 6.65 20.94 28.25
N LYS A 35 5.77 19.97 28.57
CA LYS A 35 6.16 18.65 29.09
C LYS A 35 7.00 17.83 28.12
N ILE A 36 6.81 18.01 26.81
CA ILE A 36 7.50 17.22 25.76
C ILE A 36 8.42 18.07 24.89
N ALA A 37 8.37 19.41 25.01
CA ALA A 37 9.15 20.32 24.16
C ALA A 37 10.67 20.01 24.19
N HIS A 38 11.19 19.54 25.32
CA HIS A 38 12.60 19.17 25.48
C HIS A 38 13.03 17.92 24.70
N LEU A 39 12.08 17.09 24.23
CA LEU A 39 12.36 15.89 23.43
C LEU A 39 12.58 16.22 21.94
N TYR A 40 12.23 17.43 21.51
CA TYR A 40 12.29 17.83 20.11
C TYR A 40 13.47 18.76 19.84
N ASP A 41 14.30 18.38 18.88
CA ASP A 41 15.24 19.30 18.27
C ASP A 41 14.49 20.28 17.35
N ALA A 42 14.77 21.57 17.48
CA ALA A 42 14.06 22.62 16.75
C ALA A 42 14.25 22.52 15.22
N LYS A 43 15.46 22.13 14.77
CA LYS A 43 15.80 22.02 13.36
C LYS A 43 15.15 20.79 12.73
N GLU A 44 15.22 19.64 13.39
CA GLU A 44 14.56 18.41 12.91
C GLU A 44 13.03 18.54 12.95
N ARG A 45 12.48 19.26 13.94
CA ARG A 45 11.05 19.59 13.97
C ARG A 45 10.64 20.41 12.76
N GLU A 46 11.35 21.49 12.45
CA GLU A 46 11.01 22.35 11.30
C GLU A 46 11.18 21.59 9.97
N ARG A 47 12.19 20.72 9.87
CA ARG A 47 12.37 19.82 8.73
C ARG A 47 11.19 18.86 8.57
N SER A 48 10.72 18.26 9.66
CA SER A 48 9.56 17.36 9.67
C SER A 48 8.28 18.07 9.25
N ILE A 49 8.02 19.27 9.79
CA ILE A 49 6.86 20.10 9.42
C ILE A 49 6.93 20.48 7.93
N SER A 50 8.09 20.91 7.46
CA SER A 50 8.29 21.27 6.05
C SER A 50 8.07 20.07 5.12
N TYR A 51 8.61 18.91 5.48
CA TYR A 51 8.41 17.65 4.75
C TYR A 51 6.94 17.27 4.66
N SER A 52 6.23 17.30 5.80
CA SER A 52 4.80 17.02 5.84
C SER A 52 4.03 18.02 4.98
N ALA A 53 4.35 19.32 5.06
CA ALA A 53 3.67 20.35 4.28
C ALA A 53 3.83 20.16 2.77
N GLU A 54 5.05 19.87 2.30
CA GLU A 54 5.29 19.62 0.88
C GLU A 54 4.59 18.35 0.39
N LYS A 55 4.64 17.28 1.18
CA LYS A 55 3.96 16.02 0.87
C LYS A 55 2.44 16.18 0.83
N THR A 56 1.84 16.87 1.80
CA THR A 56 0.40 17.12 1.84
C THR A 56 -0.04 18.02 0.68
N ARG A 57 0.67 19.11 0.39
CA ARG A 57 0.35 19.98 -0.76
C ARG A 57 0.43 19.22 -2.10
N PHE A 58 1.45 18.39 -2.26
CA PHE A 58 1.58 17.55 -3.44
C PHE A 58 0.47 16.48 -3.51
N GLY A 59 0.15 15.87 -2.37
CA GLY A 59 -0.96 14.92 -2.23
C GLY A 59 -2.30 15.54 -2.62
N PHE A 60 -2.55 16.79 -2.23
CA PHE A 60 -3.74 17.53 -2.63
C PHE A 60 -3.85 17.69 -4.15
N ILE A 61 -2.76 18.06 -4.83
CA ILE A 61 -2.73 18.17 -6.30
C ILE A 61 -3.03 16.81 -6.95
N SER A 62 -2.36 15.76 -6.49
CA SER A 62 -2.56 14.41 -7.01
C SER A 62 -4.00 13.92 -6.78
N SER A 63 -4.55 14.15 -5.58
CA SER A 63 -5.92 13.78 -5.23
C SER A 63 -6.94 14.55 -6.07
N THR A 64 -6.74 15.86 -6.25
CA THR A 64 -7.60 16.68 -7.11
C THR A 64 -7.68 16.10 -8.53
N ILE A 65 -6.51 15.84 -9.14
CA ILE A 65 -6.44 15.33 -10.51
C ILE A 65 -7.09 13.94 -10.60
N SER A 66 -6.77 13.04 -9.66
CA SER A 66 -7.36 11.69 -9.62
C SER A 66 -8.88 11.72 -9.44
N THR A 67 -9.41 12.58 -8.57
CA THR A 67 -10.85 12.75 -8.37
C THR A 67 -11.53 13.31 -9.62
N LEU A 68 -10.93 14.30 -10.28
CA LEU A 68 -11.46 14.84 -11.54
C LEU A 68 -11.50 13.77 -12.64
N ILE A 69 -10.45 12.98 -12.77
CA ILE A 69 -10.40 11.87 -13.74
C ILE A 69 -11.48 10.83 -13.40
N LEU A 70 -11.66 10.47 -12.14
CA LEU A 70 -12.69 9.51 -11.71
C LEU A 70 -14.11 10.03 -12.01
N ILE A 71 -14.39 11.30 -11.69
CA ILE A 71 -15.70 11.91 -11.98
C ILE A 71 -15.95 11.95 -13.48
N PHE A 72 -14.94 12.30 -14.28
CA PHE A 72 -15.02 12.28 -15.74
C PHE A 72 -15.29 10.84 -16.25
N ALA A 73 -14.53 9.86 -15.76
CA ALA A 73 -14.71 8.45 -16.11
C ALA A 73 -16.13 7.94 -15.82
N LEU A 74 -16.68 8.29 -14.66
CA LEU A 74 -18.04 7.95 -14.25
C LEU A 74 -19.10 8.66 -15.12
N SER A 75 -18.90 9.94 -15.41
CA SER A 75 -19.89 10.79 -16.09
C SER A 75 -19.97 10.52 -17.59
N TYR A 76 -18.85 10.18 -18.23
CA TYR A 76 -18.75 9.95 -19.68
C TYR A 76 -18.82 8.46 -20.06
N GLY A 77 -19.13 7.57 -19.11
CA GLY A 77 -19.32 6.15 -19.39
C GLY A 77 -18.05 5.41 -19.80
N TRP A 78 -16.87 5.89 -19.38
CA TRP A 78 -15.58 5.33 -19.81
C TRP A 78 -15.42 3.86 -19.42
N PHE A 79 -15.94 3.47 -18.25
CA PHE A 79 -15.96 2.07 -17.81
C PHE A 79 -16.77 1.17 -18.77
N ALA A 80 -17.91 1.66 -19.29
CA ALA A 80 -18.69 0.91 -20.25
C ALA A 80 -17.96 0.78 -21.59
N SER A 81 -17.28 1.85 -22.05
CA SER A 81 -16.43 1.79 -23.24
C SER A 81 -15.29 0.78 -23.10
N LEU A 82 -14.66 0.71 -21.92
CA LEU A 82 -13.58 -0.23 -21.65
C LEU A 82 -14.08 -1.69 -21.58
N ASP A 83 -15.26 -1.93 -20.99
CA ASP A 83 -15.90 -3.25 -20.98
C ASP A 83 -16.27 -3.71 -22.41
N ASN A 84 -16.86 -2.82 -23.22
CA ASN A 84 -17.18 -3.11 -24.61
C ASN A 84 -15.92 -3.40 -25.44
N TRP A 85 -14.83 -2.66 -25.22
CA TRP A 85 -13.53 -2.94 -25.84
C TRP A 85 -13.01 -4.34 -25.45
N ALA A 86 -13.10 -4.72 -24.18
CA ALA A 86 -12.65 -6.04 -23.72
C ALA A 86 -13.49 -7.17 -24.34
N ARG A 87 -14.81 -6.98 -24.44
CA ARG A 87 -15.73 -7.91 -25.13
C ARG A 87 -15.48 -8.02 -26.62
N GLY A 88 -14.94 -6.99 -27.25
CA GLY A 88 -14.52 -7.05 -28.66
C GLY A 88 -13.28 -7.90 -28.91
N ILE A 89 -12.56 -8.31 -27.87
CA ILE A 89 -11.31 -9.09 -27.97
C ILE A 89 -11.52 -10.55 -27.56
N VAL A 90 -12.33 -10.81 -26.54
CA VAL A 90 -12.57 -12.15 -25.98
C VAL A 90 -14.05 -12.42 -25.72
N ASP A 91 -14.52 -13.62 -26.06
CA ASP A 91 -15.92 -14.02 -25.86
C ASP A 91 -16.19 -14.63 -24.46
N ASN A 92 -15.16 -15.16 -23.80
CA ASN A 92 -15.31 -15.77 -22.49
C ASN A 92 -15.51 -14.69 -21.42
N GLN A 93 -16.65 -14.74 -20.72
CA GLN A 93 -17.04 -13.74 -19.71
C GLN A 93 -16.02 -13.58 -18.55
N ILE A 94 -15.30 -14.64 -18.17
CA ILE A 94 -14.22 -14.55 -17.16
C ILE A 94 -13.04 -13.77 -17.77
N LEU A 95 -12.62 -14.11 -18.98
CA LEU A 95 -11.52 -13.43 -19.67
C LEU A 95 -11.84 -11.95 -19.94
N VAL A 96 -13.09 -11.61 -20.30
CA VAL A 96 -13.55 -10.21 -20.43
C VAL A 96 -13.30 -9.46 -19.13
N SER A 97 -13.73 -10.04 -18.00
CA SER A 97 -13.60 -9.42 -16.68
C SER A 97 -12.14 -9.26 -16.27
N LEU A 98 -11.29 -10.27 -16.53
CA LEU A 98 -9.86 -10.21 -16.27
C LEU A 98 -9.17 -9.13 -17.12
N LEU A 99 -9.50 -9.06 -18.41
CA LEU A 99 -8.95 -8.07 -19.33
C LEU A 99 -9.38 -6.66 -18.95
N PHE A 100 -10.66 -6.48 -18.58
CA PHE A 100 -11.18 -5.22 -18.08
C PHE A 100 -10.41 -4.75 -16.83
N ILE A 101 -10.27 -5.62 -15.81
CA ILE A 101 -9.55 -5.29 -14.57
C ILE A 101 -8.06 -5.04 -14.83
N ALA A 102 -7.42 -5.83 -15.70
CA ALA A 102 -6.02 -5.65 -16.06
C ALA A 102 -5.79 -4.29 -16.77
N SER A 103 -6.61 -3.97 -17.77
CA SER A 103 -6.52 -2.69 -18.47
C SER A 103 -6.80 -1.50 -17.55
N LEU A 104 -7.82 -1.60 -16.70
CA LEU A 104 -8.12 -0.56 -15.72
C LEU A 104 -6.96 -0.36 -14.73
N SER A 105 -6.32 -1.44 -14.31
CA SER A 105 -5.14 -1.38 -13.42
C SER A 105 -3.94 -0.72 -14.10
N VAL A 106 -3.66 -1.05 -15.37
CA VAL A 106 -2.59 -0.43 -16.15
C VAL A 106 -2.84 1.06 -16.37
N ILE A 107 -4.05 1.42 -16.78
CA ILE A 107 -4.45 2.82 -16.96
C ILE A 107 -4.29 3.59 -15.64
N SER A 108 -4.79 3.04 -14.54
CA SER A 108 -4.68 3.64 -13.21
C SER A 108 -3.22 3.81 -12.79
N TYR A 109 -2.37 2.81 -13.05
CA TYR A 109 -0.94 2.91 -12.79
C TYR A 109 -0.29 4.03 -13.60
N LEU A 110 -0.56 4.12 -14.90
CA LEU A 110 0.02 5.14 -15.78
C LEU A 110 -0.40 6.56 -15.38
N LEU A 111 -1.66 6.76 -14.99
CA LEU A 111 -2.15 8.05 -14.49
C LEU A 111 -1.47 8.46 -13.18
N ASN A 112 -1.17 7.49 -12.30
CA ASN A 112 -0.51 7.74 -11.02
C ASN A 112 1.03 7.77 -11.10
N LEU A 113 1.60 7.25 -12.19
CA LEU A 113 3.03 7.18 -12.40
C LEU A 113 3.75 8.52 -12.29
N PRO A 114 3.33 9.63 -12.94
CA PRO A 114 4.02 10.91 -12.81
C PRO A 114 4.04 11.41 -11.36
N PHE A 115 2.96 11.19 -10.60
CA PHE A 115 2.90 11.60 -9.20
C PHE A 115 3.84 10.77 -8.33
N THR A 116 3.87 9.46 -8.56
CA THR A 116 4.75 8.52 -7.84
C THR A 116 6.22 8.82 -8.11
N LEU A 117 6.59 9.11 -9.37
CA LEU A 117 7.94 9.49 -9.76
C LEU A 117 8.37 10.80 -9.12
N TYR A 118 7.50 11.83 -9.14
CA TYR A 118 7.81 13.12 -8.52
C TYR A 118 7.93 12.99 -6.99
N GLY A 119 7.01 12.28 -6.34
CA GLY A 119 7.09 12.01 -4.91
C GLY A 119 8.40 11.33 -4.52
N THR A 120 8.79 10.28 -5.25
CA THR A 120 9.99 9.48 -4.94
C THR A 120 11.30 10.21 -5.29
N PHE A 121 11.42 10.73 -6.50
CA PHE A 121 12.69 11.25 -7.03
C PHE A 121 12.86 12.76 -6.88
N LYS A 122 11.83 13.50 -6.42
CA LYS A 122 11.95 14.92 -6.06
C LYS A 122 11.71 15.16 -4.59
N ILE A 123 10.53 14.80 -4.07
CA ILE A 123 10.19 15.12 -2.67
C ILE A 123 11.03 14.29 -1.71
N GLU A 124 10.99 12.95 -1.80
CA GLU A 124 11.77 12.09 -0.90
C GLU A 124 13.29 12.30 -1.06
N GLU A 125 13.78 12.59 -2.27
CA GLU A 125 15.18 12.95 -2.53
C GLU A 125 15.58 14.26 -1.85
N LYS A 126 14.75 15.31 -1.94
CA LYS A 126 14.98 16.63 -1.30
C LYS A 126 15.19 16.51 0.21
N TYR A 127 14.49 15.58 0.86
CA TYR A 127 14.61 15.34 2.30
C TYR A 127 15.64 14.25 2.65
N GLY A 128 16.36 13.70 1.67
CA GLY A 128 17.40 12.67 1.87
C GLY A 128 16.85 11.30 2.25
N PHE A 129 15.54 11.07 2.02
CA PHE A 129 14.87 9.82 2.32
C PHE A 129 14.91 8.82 1.18
N ASN A 130 15.04 9.27 -0.07
CA ASN A 130 15.12 8.37 -1.20
C ASN A 130 16.50 7.70 -1.29
N LYS A 131 16.48 6.38 -1.46
CA LYS A 131 17.65 5.57 -1.84
C LYS A 131 17.38 4.70 -3.07
N THR A 132 16.15 4.78 -3.59
CA THR A 132 15.69 4.00 -4.72
C THR A 132 16.30 4.54 -6.01
N THR A 133 16.87 3.66 -6.81
CA THR A 133 17.30 4.01 -8.19
C THR A 133 16.16 3.75 -9.17
N PRO A 134 16.13 4.41 -10.35
CA PRO A 134 15.11 4.13 -11.37
C PRO A 134 15.04 2.65 -11.75
N LYS A 135 16.18 1.96 -11.82
CA LYS A 135 16.24 0.52 -12.07
C LYS A 135 15.48 -0.27 -10.99
N VAL A 136 15.77 -0.02 -9.71
CA VAL A 136 15.09 -0.68 -8.59
C VAL A 136 13.58 -0.40 -8.67
N PHE A 137 13.19 0.86 -8.83
CA PHE A 137 11.81 1.30 -8.95
C PHE A 137 11.03 0.48 -10.00
N PHE A 138 11.49 0.47 -11.26
CA PHE A 138 10.78 -0.25 -12.32
C PHE A 138 10.84 -1.76 -12.16
N THR A 139 11.95 -2.32 -11.67
CA THR A 139 12.02 -3.77 -11.41
C THR A 139 11.04 -4.21 -10.34
N ASP A 140 10.85 -3.41 -9.29
CA ASP A 140 9.89 -3.73 -8.24
C ASP A 140 8.45 -3.53 -8.68
N THR A 141 8.18 -2.50 -9.49
CA THR A 141 6.87 -2.33 -10.12
C THR A 141 6.51 -3.58 -10.94
N ILE A 142 7.40 -4.04 -11.82
CA ILE A 142 7.13 -5.18 -12.69
C ILE A 142 6.94 -6.46 -11.87
N LYS A 143 7.81 -6.71 -10.89
CA LYS A 143 7.68 -7.85 -9.97
C LYS A 143 6.35 -7.81 -9.20
N GLY A 144 5.98 -6.63 -8.68
CA GLY A 144 4.72 -6.41 -7.98
C GLY A 144 3.52 -6.64 -8.87
N ALA A 145 3.53 -6.11 -10.09
CA ALA A 145 2.47 -6.31 -11.08
C ALA A 145 2.33 -7.79 -11.47
N ALA A 146 3.44 -8.49 -11.69
CA ALA A 146 3.42 -9.92 -11.99
C ALA A 146 2.82 -10.74 -10.84
N LEU A 147 3.22 -10.44 -9.60
CA LEU A 147 2.70 -11.11 -8.41
C LEU A 147 1.20 -10.83 -8.21
N ALA A 148 0.79 -9.56 -8.35
CA ALA A 148 -0.60 -9.14 -8.27
C ALA A 148 -1.46 -9.82 -9.36
N THR A 149 -0.93 -9.96 -10.57
CA THR A 149 -1.62 -10.63 -11.68
C THR A 149 -1.75 -12.12 -11.42
N LEU A 150 -0.67 -12.78 -10.98
CA LEU A 150 -0.68 -14.22 -10.72
C LEU A 150 -1.63 -14.57 -9.56
N ILE A 151 -1.48 -13.88 -8.43
CA ILE A 151 -2.24 -14.17 -7.21
C ILE A 151 -3.64 -13.56 -7.30
N GLY A 152 -3.75 -12.26 -7.58
CA GLY A 152 -5.03 -11.57 -7.66
C GLY A 152 -5.87 -12.03 -8.85
N GLY A 153 -5.25 -12.26 -10.01
CA GLY A 153 -5.93 -12.76 -11.20
C GLY A 153 -6.45 -14.19 -11.03
N SER A 154 -5.68 -15.10 -10.41
CA SER A 154 -6.15 -16.46 -10.11
C SER A 154 -7.30 -16.46 -9.10
N LEU A 155 -7.20 -15.63 -8.05
CA LEU A 155 -8.26 -15.48 -7.06
C LEU A 155 -9.54 -14.89 -7.67
N LEU A 156 -9.41 -13.85 -8.49
CA LEU A 156 -10.53 -13.24 -9.21
C LEU A 156 -11.16 -14.25 -10.18
N THR A 157 -10.35 -15.03 -10.91
CA THR A 157 -10.82 -16.11 -11.78
C THR A 157 -11.68 -17.11 -11.01
N ALA A 158 -11.21 -17.57 -9.85
CA ALA A 158 -11.94 -18.52 -9.02
C ALA A 158 -13.28 -17.95 -8.51
N VAL A 159 -13.30 -16.69 -8.08
CA VAL A 159 -14.53 -16.00 -7.65
C VAL A 159 -15.52 -15.87 -8.81
N LEU A 160 -15.07 -15.45 -9.99
CA LEU A 160 -15.91 -15.34 -11.18
C LEU A 160 -16.43 -16.71 -11.63
N TRP A 161 -15.62 -17.76 -11.49
CA TRP A 161 -16.03 -19.13 -11.77
C TRP A 161 -17.12 -19.59 -10.80
N PHE A 162 -16.97 -19.36 -9.49
CA PHE A 162 -18.04 -19.64 -8.52
C PHE A 162 -19.32 -18.90 -8.86
N TYR A 163 -19.24 -17.63 -9.25
CA TYR A 163 -20.39 -16.83 -9.66
C TYR A 163 -21.14 -17.48 -10.84
N GLN A 164 -20.43 -17.97 -11.85
CA GLN A 164 -21.04 -18.64 -13.00
C GLN A 164 -21.67 -20.00 -12.67
N GLN A 165 -21.07 -20.77 -11.76
CA GLN A 165 -21.52 -22.13 -11.46
C GLN A 165 -22.63 -22.18 -10.41
N LEU A 166 -22.59 -21.28 -9.42
CA LEU A 166 -23.40 -21.39 -8.19
C LEU A 166 -24.54 -20.36 -8.13
N GLY A 167 -24.62 -19.46 -9.12
CA GLY A 167 -25.65 -18.42 -9.19
C GLY A 167 -25.74 -17.65 -7.88
N GLY A 168 -26.93 -17.53 -7.30
CA GLY A 168 -27.16 -16.75 -6.07
C GLY A 168 -26.40 -17.22 -4.82
N ASN A 169 -25.90 -18.46 -4.77
CA ASN A 169 -25.20 -19.02 -3.62
C ASN A 169 -23.67 -18.90 -3.70
N PHE A 170 -23.13 -18.30 -4.78
CA PHE A 170 -21.69 -18.20 -5.01
C PHE A 170 -20.94 -17.48 -3.88
N TRP A 171 -21.60 -16.54 -3.21
CA TRP A 171 -20.98 -15.63 -2.26
C TRP A 171 -20.42 -16.36 -1.04
N ILE A 172 -21.01 -17.49 -0.61
CA ILE A 172 -20.52 -18.27 0.53
C ILE A 172 -19.16 -18.89 0.21
N LEU A 173 -19.04 -19.52 -0.96
CA LEU A 173 -17.79 -20.15 -1.39
C LEU A 173 -16.74 -19.10 -1.80
N ALA A 174 -17.15 -18.00 -2.42
CA ALA A 174 -16.26 -16.87 -2.68
C ALA A 174 -15.73 -16.26 -1.38
N TRP A 175 -16.60 -16.03 -0.39
CA TRP A 175 -16.22 -15.54 0.93
C TRP A 175 -15.28 -16.51 1.64
N ALA A 176 -15.59 -17.82 1.65
CA ALA A 176 -14.73 -18.83 2.29
C ALA A 176 -13.35 -18.89 1.62
N LEU A 177 -13.29 -18.86 0.28
CA LEU A 177 -12.03 -18.79 -0.47
C LEU A 177 -11.22 -17.56 -0.09
N LEU A 178 -11.84 -16.37 -0.10
CA LEU A 178 -11.18 -15.11 0.25
C LEU A 178 -10.72 -15.12 1.71
N ALA A 179 -11.53 -15.62 2.65
CA ALA A 179 -11.19 -15.71 4.07
C ALA A 179 -10.00 -16.63 4.31
N VAL A 180 -10.01 -17.83 3.73
CA VAL A 180 -8.89 -18.77 3.82
C VAL A 180 -7.63 -18.17 3.20
N PHE A 181 -7.76 -17.59 2.00
CA PHE A 181 -6.64 -16.92 1.34
C PHE A 181 -6.09 -15.76 2.18
N SER A 182 -6.93 -14.90 2.75
CA SER A 182 -6.53 -13.80 3.63
C SER A 182 -5.83 -14.29 4.89
N LEU A 183 -6.30 -15.38 5.52
CA LEU A 183 -5.63 -16.00 6.65
C LEU A 183 -4.24 -16.54 6.27
N LEU A 184 -4.13 -17.21 5.12
CA LEU A 184 -2.85 -17.68 4.60
C LEU A 184 -1.90 -16.51 4.31
N MET A 185 -2.39 -15.43 3.72
CA MET A 185 -1.58 -14.24 3.46
C MET A 185 -1.19 -13.49 4.73
N PHE A 186 -2.06 -13.47 5.74
CA PHE A 186 -1.71 -12.93 7.06
C PHE A 186 -0.60 -13.75 7.73
N MET A 187 -0.68 -15.07 7.65
CA MET A 187 0.29 -15.99 8.26
C MET A 187 1.62 -16.07 7.52
N PHE A 188 1.58 -16.11 6.19
CA PHE A 188 2.72 -16.44 5.34
C PHE A 188 3.13 -15.33 4.39
N GLY A 189 2.34 -14.27 4.24
CA GLY A 189 2.59 -13.21 3.26
C GLY A 189 3.96 -12.56 3.43
N THR A 190 4.39 -12.29 4.67
CA THR A 190 5.72 -11.73 4.92
C THR A 190 6.84 -12.74 4.64
N THR A 191 6.61 -14.03 4.87
CA THR A 191 7.61 -15.07 4.61
C THR A 191 7.72 -15.40 3.13
N LEU A 192 6.64 -15.28 2.36
CA LEU A 192 6.58 -15.64 0.94
C LEU A 192 6.85 -14.44 0.03
N ILE A 193 6.28 -13.28 0.32
CA ILE A 193 6.33 -12.11 -0.57
C ILE A 193 7.55 -11.24 -0.27
N LEU A 194 7.82 -10.95 1.00
CA LEU A 194 8.88 -10.00 1.37
C LEU A 194 10.28 -10.37 0.85
N PRO A 195 10.72 -11.66 0.85
CA PRO A 195 12.02 -12.04 0.31
C PRO A 195 12.17 -11.80 -1.19
N LEU A 196 11.08 -11.68 -1.95
CA LEU A 196 11.12 -11.39 -3.40
C LEU A 196 11.60 -9.97 -3.70
N PHE A 197 11.42 -9.06 -2.73
CA PHE A 197 11.72 -7.63 -2.86
C PHE A 197 12.91 -7.18 -2.01
N ASN A 198 13.17 -7.84 -0.89
CA ASN A 198 14.17 -7.42 0.08
C ASN A 198 15.02 -8.61 0.54
N LYS A 199 16.29 -8.32 0.85
CA LYS A 199 17.16 -9.31 1.51
C LYS A 199 16.82 -9.34 3.00
N LEU A 200 16.64 -10.54 3.53
CA LEU A 200 16.36 -10.80 4.92
C LEU A 200 17.52 -11.62 5.49
N GLU A 201 18.22 -11.07 6.47
CA GLU A 201 19.35 -11.74 7.12
C GLU A 201 19.02 -11.97 8.60
N PRO A 202 19.33 -13.13 9.17
CA PRO A 202 19.22 -13.33 10.61
C PRO A 202 20.05 -12.26 11.35
N ILE A 203 19.50 -11.70 12.42
CA ILE A 203 20.28 -10.76 13.24
C ILE A 203 21.50 -11.49 13.82
N LYS A 204 22.67 -10.84 13.74
CA LYS A 204 23.90 -11.38 14.29
C LYS A 204 23.81 -11.50 15.81
N ASP A 205 24.48 -12.51 16.36
CA ASP A 205 24.62 -12.63 17.81
C ASP A 205 25.38 -11.43 18.36
N GLY A 206 24.89 -10.87 19.47
CA GLY A 206 25.48 -9.70 20.10
C GLY A 206 24.54 -9.04 21.12
N PRO A 207 24.96 -7.90 21.70
CA PRO A 207 24.23 -7.23 22.78
C PRO A 207 22.79 -6.85 22.40
N LEU A 208 22.56 -6.44 21.15
CA LEU A 208 21.23 -6.06 20.66
C LEU A 208 20.27 -7.26 20.64
N LYS A 209 20.68 -8.38 20.03
CA LYS A 209 19.86 -9.60 19.97
C LYS A 209 19.53 -10.10 21.38
N GLN A 210 20.54 -10.20 22.24
CA GLN A 210 20.38 -10.65 23.63
C GLN A 210 19.46 -9.71 24.43
N GLY A 211 19.58 -8.39 24.22
CA GLY A 211 18.70 -7.41 24.85
C GLY A 211 17.24 -7.59 24.46
N ILE A 212 16.98 -7.80 23.16
CA ILE A 212 15.63 -8.06 22.64
C ILE A 212 15.07 -9.37 23.20
N GLU A 213 15.86 -10.46 23.15
CA GLU A 213 15.47 -11.77 23.69
C GLU A 213 15.14 -11.69 25.18
N LYS A 214 15.98 -11.01 25.97
CA LYS A 214 15.75 -10.82 27.41
C LYS A 214 14.50 -9.98 27.69
N TYR A 215 14.28 -8.92 26.92
CA TYR A 215 13.08 -8.09 27.07
C TYR A 215 11.81 -8.91 26.75
N CYS A 216 11.79 -9.60 25.61
CA CYS A 216 10.68 -10.47 25.22
C CYS A 216 10.39 -11.55 26.28
N ALA A 217 11.43 -12.23 26.78
CA ALA A 217 11.29 -13.22 27.84
C ALA A 217 10.69 -12.62 29.13
N SER A 218 11.09 -11.41 29.51
CA SER A 218 10.54 -10.73 30.70
C SER A 218 9.06 -10.38 30.58
N GLN A 219 8.55 -10.26 29.35
CA GLN A 219 7.14 -10.01 29.05
C GLN A 219 6.35 -11.31 28.75
N GLY A 220 6.93 -12.48 29.00
CA GLY A 220 6.29 -13.78 28.71
C GLY A 220 6.17 -14.09 27.22
N TYR A 221 6.93 -13.39 26.36
CA TYR A 221 6.89 -13.54 24.92
C TYR A 221 7.99 -14.46 24.43
N ASN A 222 7.62 -15.60 23.82
CA ASN A 222 8.57 -16.51 23.22
C ASN A 222 8.98 -15.99 21.83
N LEU A 223 10.09 -15.24 21.78
CA LEU A 223 10.60 -14.69 20.53
C LEU A 223 11.01 -15.83 19.58
N GLY A 224 10.55 -15.75 18.33
CA GLY A 224 10.87 -16.72 17.31
C GLY A 224 12.21 -16.46 16.63
N ARG A 225 12.17 -16.14 15.34
CA ARG A 225 13.36 -15.77 14.58
C ARG A 225 13.39 -14.27 14.38
N LEU A 226 14.55 -13.66 14.62
CA LEU A 226 14.77 -12.22 14.46
C LEU A 226 15.62 -11.98 13.20
N PHE A 227 15.07 -11.18 12.29
CA PHE A 227 15.67 -10.84 11.01
C PHE A 227 15.89 -9.33 10.89
N VAL A 228 16.92 -8.95 10.16
CA VAL A 228 17.16 -7.60 9.67
C VAL A 228 16.85 -7.59 8.18
N MET A 229 15.99 -6.66 7.76
CA MET A 229 15.65 -6.45 6.36
C MET A 229 16.53 -5.33 5.79
N ASP A 230 17.20 -5.58 4.67
CA ASP A 230 17.96 -4.53 3.96
C ASP A 230 17.01 -3.54 3.27
N GLY A 231 16.58 -2.53 4.04
CA GLY A 231 15.77 -1.40 3.55
C GLY A 231 16.59 -0.29 2.87
N SER A 232 17.91 -0.35 2.98
CA SER A 232 18.83 0.73 2.57
C SER A 232 18.77 1.06 1.08
N LYS A 233 18.28 0.12 0.26
CA LYS A 233 18.07 0.30 -1.19
C LYS A 233 16.82 1.10 -1.55
N ARG A 234 15.95 1.37 -0.57
CA ARG A 234 14.62 1.97 -0.79
C ARG A 234 14.48 3.30 -0.08
N SER A 235 14.83 3.33 1.21
CA SER A 235 14.73 4.52 2.02
C SER A 235 15.72 4.52 3.18
N SER A 236 16.02 5.71 3.72
CA SER A 236 16.74 5.90 4.99
C SER A 236 15.80 5.96 6.21
N LYS A 237 14.51 5.68 6.02
CA LYS A 237 13.52 5.62 7.11
C LYS A 237 13.60 4.27 7.81
N ALA A 238 13.85 4.31 9.11
CA ALA A 238 13.80 3.14 9.96
C ALA A 238 12.36 2.72 10.27
N ASN A 239 12.12 1.42 10.37
CA ASN A 239 10.86 0.83 10.80
C ASN A 239 11.13 -0.53 11.46
N ALA A 240 10.18 -1.05 12.23
CA ALA A 240 10.26 -2.38 12.80
C ALA A 240 8.86 -2.97 12.86
N PHE A 241 8.72 -4.24 12.53
CA PHE A 241 7.44 -4.91 12.61
C PHE A 241 7.59 -6.36 13.08
N LEU A 242 6.53 -6.83 13.72
CA LEU A 242 6.44 -8.18 14.24
C LEU A 242 5.32 -8.92 13.51
N VAL A 243 5.64 -10.14 13.10
CA VAL A 243 4.70 -11.06 12.48
C VAL A 243 4.47 -12.20 13.46
N ALA A 244 3.30 -12.21 14.08
CA ALA A 244 2.88 -13.26 14.99
C ALA A 244 2.06 -14.32 14.24
N LEU A 245 2.52 -15.57 14.27
CA LEU A 245 1.69 -16.72 13.93
C LEU A 245 1.03 -17.20 15.22
N ALA A 246 -0.28 -17.48 15.20
CA ALA A 246 -1.08 -17.80 16.38
C ALA A 246 -0.53 -18.94 17.27
N GLN A 247 0.34 -19.83 16.73
CA GLN A 247 1.01 -20.90 17.48
C GLN A 247 2.47 -21.17 17.05
N VAL A 248 3.05 -20.37 16.15
CA VAL A 248 4.43 -20.58 15.66
C VAL A 248 5.27 -19.36 15.95
N ARG A 249 6.49 -19.64 16.44
CA ARG A 249 7.55 -18.69 16.79
C ARG A 249 7.52 -17.42 15.91
N PRO A 250 7.22 -16.24 16.49
CA PRO A 250 7.01 -14.99 15.77
C PRO A 250 8.27 -14.53 15.03
N LEU A 251 8.08 -14.03 13.81
CA LEU A 251 9.13 -13.46 12.98
C LEU A 251 9.16 -11.95 13.24
N SER A 252 10.29 -11.45 13.74
CA SER A 252 10.47 -10.02 13.96
C SER A 252 11.45 -9.47 12.92
N TYR A 253 11.10 -8.34 12.31
CA TYR A 253 11.89 -7.69 11.27
C TYR A 253 12.26 -6.28 11.70
N LEU A 254 13.56 -5.99 11.71
CA LEU A 254 14.09 -4.63 11.84
C LEU A 254 14.43 -4.10 10.45
N ILE A 255 13.91 -2.92 10.11
CA ILE A 255 14.26 -2.15 8.92
C ILE A 255 15.11 -0.98 9.42
N PRO A 256 16.44 -1.05 9.33
CA PRO A 256 17.31 0.07 9.68
C PRO A 256 17.15 1.24 8.71
#